data_AF-A0AAN1ZYT7-F1
#
_entry.id   AF-A0AAN1ZYT7-F1
#
_cell.length_a   1.000
_cell.length_b   1.000
_cell.length_c   1.000
_cell.angle_alpha   90.00
_cell.angle_beta   90.00
_cell.angle_gamma   90.00
#
_symmetry.space_group_name_H-M   'P 1'
#
loop_
_entity.id
_entity.type
_entity.pdbx_description
1 polymer ?
#
loop_
_entity_poly.entity_id
_entity_poly.type
_entity_poly.pdbx_seq_one_letter_code
_entity_poly.pdbx_strand_id
1 'polypeptide(L)' 'MTKADWLDFFEAINGRSATEEEIAAALAAGEFQDDAPAVEAAPVQEAPAQPIFAGA' A
#
# COMPACT_ATOMS: atom_id res chain seq x y z
N MET A 1 -1.26 4.22 0.75
CA MET A 1 -2.00 3.07 1.32
C MET A 1 -3.46 3.49 1.46
N THR A 2 -4.41 2.63 1.11
CA THR A 2 -5.83 2.94 1.33
C THR A 2 -6.15 2.77 2.81
N LYS A 3 -7.20 3.42 3.29
CA LYS A 3 -7.70 3.20 4.66
C LYS A 3 -7.94 1.72 4.98
N ALA A 4 -8.49 0.96 4.03
CA ALA A 4 -8.74 -0.47 4.22
C ALA A 4 -7.45 -1.27 4.41
N ASP A 5 -6.43 -1.00 3.58
CA ASP A 5 -5.14 -1.66 3.65
C ASP A 5 -4.40 -1.30 4.95
N TRP A 6 -4.46 -0.03 5.37
CA TRP A 6 -3.91 0.41 6.66
C TRP A 6 -4.60 -0.26 7.85
N LEU A 7 -5.94 -0.41 7.81
CA LEU A 7 -6.69 -1.10 8.86
C LEU A 7 -6.33 -2.58 8.96
N ASP A 8 -6.15 -3.27 7.82
CA ASP A 8 -5.70 -4.66 7.78
C ASP A 8 -4.29 -4.81 8.38
N PHE A 9 -3.36 -3.94 7.98
CA PHE A 9 -2.01 -3.89 8.57
C PHE A 9 -2.04 -3.62 10.07
N PHE A 10 -2.87 -2.66 10.51
CA PHE A 10 -3.01 -2.32 11.91
C PHE A 10 -3.55 -3.51 12.72
N GLU A 11 -4.56 -4.20 12.21
CA GLU A 11 -5.14 -5.38 12.85
C GLU A 11 -4.18 -6.57 12.86
N ALA A 12 -3.40 -6.77 11.80
CA ALA A 12 -2.38 -7.82 11.75
C ALA A 12 -1.26 -7.60 12.78
N ILE A 13 -0.87 -6.34 13.04
CA ILE A 13 0.19 -6.01 14.01
C ILE A 13 -0.35 -5.99 15.43
N ASN A 14 -1.52 -5.38 15.66
CA ASN A 14 -2.06 -5.15 17.00
C ASN A 14 -3.06 -6.21 17.47
N GLY A 15 -3.58 -7.05 16.57
CA GLY A 15 -4.64 -8.01 16.85
C GLY A 15 -5.99 -7.37 17.18
N ARG A 16 -6.17 -6.09 16.82
CA ARG A 16 -7.41 -5.32 17.05
C ARG A 16 -7.61 -4.30 15.94
N SER A 17 -8.86 -3.94 15.67
CA SER A 17 -9.18 -2.87 14.72
C SER A 17 -8.83 -1.49 15.31
N ALA A 18 -8.42 -0.55 14.44
CA ALA A 18 -8.02 0.79 14.87
C ALA A 18 -9.22 1.59 15.42
N THR A 19 -8.98 2.41 16.46
CA THR A 19 -9.96 3.36 16.99
C THR A 19 -9.94 4.66 16.19
N GLU A 20 -10.98 5.49 16.33
CA GLU A 20 -11.04 6.80 15.65
C GLU A 20 -9.82 7.69 15.95
N GLU A 21 -9.29 7.64 17.17
CA GLU A 21 -8.08 8.40 17.54
C GLU A 21 -6.84 7.92 16.78
N GLU A 22 -6.68 6.61 16.61
CA GLU A 22 -5.56 6.02 15.85
C GLU A 22 -5.71 6.31 14.36
N ILE A 23 -6.94 6.20 13.83
CA ILE A 23 -7.28 6.56 12.45
C ILE A 23 -6.96 8.04 12.20
N ALA A 24 -7.34 8.93 13.12
CA ALA A 24 -7.05 10.36 13.01
C ALA A 24 -5.55 10.65 13.10
N ALA A 25 -4.81 9.96 13.96
CA ALA A 25 -3.36 10.12 14.08
C ALA A 25 -2.63 9.68 12.81
N ALA A 26 -2.98 8.53 12.26
CA ALA A 26 -2.39 8.03 11.02
C ALA A 26 -2.83 8.83 9.78
N LEU A 27 -4.04 9.39 9.78
CA LEU A 27 -4.46 10.35 8.77
C LEU A 27 -3.66 11.66 8.87
N ALA A 28 -3.46 12.18 10.09
CA ALA A 28 -2.66 13.37 10.34
C ALA A 28 -1.17 13.16 9.99
N ALA A 29 -0.66 11.95 10.21
CA ALA A 29 0.67 11.53 9.78
C ALA A 29 0.77 11.28 8.26
N GLY A 30 -0.37 11.08 7.59
CA GLY A 30 -0.43 10.77 6.16
C GLY A 30 -0.07 9.32 5.82
N GLU A 31 -0.19 8.39 6.77
CA GLU A 31 0.08 6.95 6.58
C GLU A 31 -0.92 6.29 5.63
N PHE A 32 -2.16 6.76 5.62
CA PHE A 32 -3.21 6.28 4.72
C PHE A 32 -4.06 7.42 4.18
N GLN A 33 -4.74 7.14 3.06
CA GLN A 33 -5.69 8.05 2.42
C GLN A 33 -7.10 7.44 2.52
N ASP A 34 -8.11 8.28 2.79
CA ASP A 34 -9.54 7.87 2.87
C ASP A 34 -10.16 7.65 1.48
N ASP A 35 -9.48 8.09 0.41
CA ASP A 35 -9.98 8.00 -0.96
C ASP A 35 -9.85 6.57 -1.55
N ALA A 36 -10.99 6.00 -1.94
CA ALA A 36 -11.07 4.87 -2.86
C ALA A 36 -11.31 5.43 -4.27
N PRO A 37 -10.55 4.98 -5.28
CA PRO A 37 -10.55 3.58 -5.69
C PRO A 37 -9.16 2.96 -5.67
N ALA A 38 -9.14 1.62 -5.64
CA ALA A 38 -7.95 0.79 -5.72
C ALA A 38 -7.02 1.23 -6.88
N VAL A 39 -6.04 2.07 -6.59
CA VAL A 39 -4.83 2.17 -7.41
C VAL A 39 -3.96 1.00 -7.01
N GLU A 40 -4.19 -0.08 -7.75
CA GLU A 40 -3.21 -1.08 -8.16
C GLU A 40 -1.81 -0.45 -8.23
N ALA A 41 -1.09 -0.50 -7.11
CA ALA A 41 0.34 -0.30 -7.09
C ALA A 41 0.95 -1.66 -6.83
N ALA A 42 0.83 -2.55 -7.83
CA ALA A 42 1.91 -3.48 -8.05
C ALA A 42 3.16 -2.62 -8.32
N PRO A 43 4.20 -2.61 -7.47
CA PRO A 43 5.51 -2.28 -8.00
C PRO A 43 5.82 -3.41 -8.99
N VAL A 44 5.52 -3.17 -10.27
CA VAL A 44 6.18 -3.87 -11.38
C VAL A 44 7.65 -3.51 -11.30
N GLN A 45 8.35 -4.14 -10.37
CA GLN A 45 9.80 -4.15 -10.25
C GLN A 45 10.29 -5.58 -10.42
N GLU A 46 10.04 -6.18 -11.58
CA GLU A 46 10.91 -7.23 -12.09
C GLU A 46 11.37 -6.88 -13.51
N ALA A 47 12.60 -6.35 -13.53
CA ALA A 47 13.61 -6.24 -14.58
C ALA A 47 13.26 -5.49 -15.89
N PRO A 48 14.09 -4.53 -16.34
CA PRO A 48 14.19 -4.29 -17.77
C PRO A 48 14.68 -5.60 -18.40
N ALA A 49 13.80 -6.33 -19.06
CA ALA A 49 14.17 -7.42 -19.94
C ALA A 49 15.10 -6.83 -21.00
N GLN A 50 16.41 -7.02 -20.81
CA GLN A 50 17.40 -6.53 -21.74
C GLN A 50 17.14 -7.19 -23.09
N PRO A 51 17.10 -6.43 -24.20
CA PRO A 51 16.93 -7.04 -25.50
C PRO A 51 18.16 -7.91 -25.77
N ILE A 52 17.96 -9.22 -25.89
CA ILE A 52 18.97 -10.10 -26.47
C ILE A 52 19.00 -9.78 -27.96
N PHE A 53 19.95 -8.95 -28.38
CA PHE A 53 20.26 -8.78 -29.80
C PHE A 53 20.96 -10.07 -30.26
N ALA A 54 20.18 -11.04 -30.72
CA ALA A 54 20.71 -12.20 -31.41
C ALA A 54 21.21 -11.74 -32.78
N GLY A 55 22.53 -11.55 -32.88
CA GLY A 55 23.20 -11.38 -34.17
C GLY A 55 23.17 -12.71 -34.94
N ALA A 56 22.59 -12.67 -36.13
CA ALA A 56 22.82 -13.62 -37.21
C ALA A 56 22.70 -12.87 -38.54
#